data_AF-A0A7S1MNN6-F1
#
_entry.id   AF-A0A7S1MNN6-F1
#
_cell.length_a   1.000
_cell.length_b   1.000
_cell.length_c   1.000
_cell.angle_alpha   90.00
_cell.angle_beta   90.00
_cell.angle_gamma   90.00
#
_symmetry.space_group_name_H-M   'P 1'
#
loop_
_entity.id
_entity.type
_entity.pdbx_description
1 polymer ?
#
loop_
_entity_poly.entity_id
_entity_poly.type
_entity_poly.pdbx_seq_one_letter_code
_entity_poly.pdbx_strand_id
1 'polypeptide(L)'
;CSVYVAFVLGRTGGGATDGELARAHREEGAFVLDIPENLMEGKSFDWLRAAREKFPWATHIGKIDMDTYPYLHRLLPRMAANRSCVDAASPYELVGRPATYCGGRCEPYAGHCAMRECHGQLRAADAWDDAVPVGGSEWYFFQGELYIMSLPLVQQVDWAPQAGNEDMAVSGAVASAVRGLSSCVVFRRLDAWIHLNHRTHRNRTKW
;
A
#
# COMPACT_ATOMS: atom_id res chain seq x y z
N CYS A 1 11.70 -0.16 -16.57
CA CYS A 1 10.47 -0.03 -15.76
C CYS A 1 9.87 1.34 -16.01
N SER A 2 8.56 1.42 -16.19
CA SER A 2 7.83 2.68 -16.33
C SER A 2 6.94 2.86 -15.11
N VAL A 3 6.76 4.10 -14.67
CA VAL A 3 5.84 4.47 -13.60
C VAL A 3 4.83 5.45 -14.18
N TYR A 4 3.56 5.17 -13.96
CA TYR A 4 2.47 6.06 -14.32
C TYR A 4 1.85 6.55 -13.01
N VAL A 5 1.57 7.84 -12.94
CA VAL A 5 1.02 8.50 -11.76
C VAL A 5 -0.20 9.27 -12.21
N ALA A 6 -1.27 9.20 -11.42
CA ALA A 6 -2.46 10.00 -11.60
C ALA A 6 -2.90 10.53 -10.23
N PHE A 7 -3.41 11.75 -10.18
CA PHE A 7 -4.15 12.23 -9.03
C PHE A 7 -5.52 11.57 -9.02
N VAL A 8 -5.89 10.96 -7.90
CA VAL A 8 -7.21 10.34 -7.74
C VAL A 8 -8.13 11.34 -7.07
N LEU A 9 -9.30 11.60 -7.66
CA LEU A 9 -10.30 12.54 -7.17
C LEU A 9 -11.67 11.84 -7.09
N GLY A 10 -12.49 12.17 -6.10
CA GLY A 10 -13.91 11.85 -6.06
C GLY A 10 -14.70 12.86 -6.88
N ARG A 11 -15.87 12.44 -7.36
CA ARG A 11 -16.75 13.24 -8.23
C ARG A 11 -17.53 14.31 -7.47
N THR A 12 -17.90 14.08 -6.22
CA THR A 12 -18.75 15.01 -5.46
C THR A 12 -18.07 15.40 -4.14
N GLY A 13 -18.61 16.36 -3.37
CA GLY A 13 -18.14 16.67 -2.00
C GLY A 13 -16.81 17.43 -1.87
N GLY A 14 -15.96 17.47 -2.90
CA GLY A 14 -14.65 18.13 -2.88
C GLY A 14 -14.65 19.63 -3.18
N GLY A 15 -15.82 20.26 -3.30
CA GLY A 15 -15.95 21.67 -3.70
C GLY A 15 -15.67 21.97 -5.17
N ALA A 16 -15.06 21.04 -5.92
CA ALA A 16 -14.88 21.12 -7.36
C ALA A 16 -16.22 20.92 -8.09
N THR A 17 -16.43 21.70 -9.13
CA THR A 17 -17.55 21.57 -10.08
C THR A 17 -17.32 20.43 -11.06
N ASP A 18 -18.38 19.92 -11.68
CA ASP A 18 -18.28 18.90 -12.75
C ASP A 18 -17.37 19.37 -13.91
N GLY A 19 -17.39 20.67 -14.22
CA GLY A 19 -16.53 21.26 -15.24
C GLY A 19 -15.04 21.20 -14.87
N GLU A 20 -14.71 21.49 -13.61
CA GLU A 20 -13.34 21.40 -13.10
C GLU A 20 -12.83 19.96 -13.05
N LEU A 21 -13.64 19.02 -12.60
CA LEU A 21 -13.29 17.59 -12.59
C LEU A 21 -13.11 17.04 -14.00
N ALA A 22 -13.97 17.44 -14.94
CA ALA A 22 -13.85 17.05 -16.34
C ALA A 22 -12.57 17.63 -16.97
N ARG A 23 -12.18 18.85 -16.58
CA ARG A 23 -10.90 19.45 -16.99
C ARG A 23 -9.72 18.69 -16.40
N ALA A 24 -9.70 18.45 -15.08
CA ALA A 24 -8.64 17.70 -14.41
C ALA A 24 -8.45 16.30 -15.04
N HIS A 25 -9.54 15.62 -15.38
CA HIS A 25 -9.45 14.33 -16.07
C HIS A 25 -8.83 14.43 -17.47
N ARG A 26 -9.31 15.35 -18.30
CA ARG A 26 -8.88 15.44 -19.72
C ARG A 26 -7.52 16.08 -19.91
N GLU A 27 -7.21 17.10 -19.13
CA GLU A 27 -6.04 17.97 -19.34
C GLU A 27 -4.90 17.65 -18.38
N GLU A 28 -5.21 17.24 -17.15
CA GLU A 28 -4.22 16.99 -16.10
C GLU A 28 -4.00 15.48 -15.85
N GLY A 29 -4.76 14.61 -16.53
CA GLY A 29 -4.66 13.16 -16.39
C GLY A 29 -5.14 12.63 -15.04
N ALA A 30 -5.98 13.40 -14.33
CA ALA A 30 -6.56 12.95 -13.06
C ALA A 30 -7.51 11.76 -13.28
N PHE A 31 -7.57 10.87 -12.29
CA PHE A 31 -8.50 9.76 -12.26
C PHE A 31 -9.70 10.09 -11.37
N VAL A 32 -10.84 10.39 -11.99
CA VAL A 32 -12.06 10.74 -11.26
C VAL A 32 -12.89 9.50 -10.97
N LEU A 33 -13.07 9.19 -9.69
CA LEU A 33 -13.91 8.12 -9.15
C LEU A 33 -15.36 8.61 -9.02
N ASP A 34 -16.31 7.70 -9.22
CA ASP A 34 -17.75 7.99 -9.06
C ASP A 34 -18.21 7.83 -7.61
N ILE A 35 -17.53 8.55 -6.71
CA ILE A 35 -17.81 8.58 -5.28
C ILE A 35 -17.68 10.02 -4.76
N PRO A 36 -18.24 10.35 -3.59
CA PRO A 36 -17.87 11.58 -2.89
C PRO A 36 -16.37 11.60 -2.60
N GLU A 37 -15.73 12.74 -2.86
CA GLU A 37 -14.38 13.07 -2.40
C GLU A 37 -14.37 12.94 -0.89
N ASN A 38 -13.69 11.90 -0.44
CA ASN A 38 -13.52 11.58 0.96
C ASN A 38 -12.06 11.22 1.16
N LEU A 39 -11.45 11.80 2.19
CA LEU A 39 -10.06 11.46 2.52
C LEU A 39 -10.00 10.08 3.17
N MET A 40 -10.92 9.81 4.10
CA MET A 40 -10.82 8.68 5.02
C MET A 40 -11.91 7.63 4.82
N GLU A 41 -12.87 7.80 3.91
CA GLU A 41 -14.09 6.97 3.83
C GLU A 41 -14.11 6.06 2.59
N GLY A 42 -12.97 5.43 2.28
CA GLY A 42 -12.90 4.38 1.27
C GLY A 42 -12.40 4.82 -0.11
N LYS A 43 -11.95 6.07 -0.31
CA LYS A 43 -11.41 6.50 -1.62
C LYS A 43 -10.29 5.62 -2.16
N SER A 44 -9.32 5.20 -1.34
CA SER A 44 -8.27 4.29 -1.81
C SER A 44 -8.78 2.89 -2.14
N PHE A 45 -9.86 2.47 -1.48
CA PHE A 45 -10.51 1.21 -1.74
C PHE A 45 -11.17 1.20 -3.13
N ASP A 46 -11.92 2.26 -3.46
CA ASP A 46 -12.48 2.47 -4.80
C ASP A 46 -11.41 2.69 -5.87
N TRP A 47 -10.31 3.36 -5.53
CA TRP A 47 -9.15 3.48 -6.41
C TRP A 47 -8.60 2.11 -6.79
N LEU A 48 -8.29 1.26 -5.81
CA LEU A 48 -7.72 -0.07 -6.06
C LEU A 48 -8.67 -0.96 -6.86
N ARG A 49 -9.97 -0.90 -6.55
CA ARG A 49 -11.03 -1.57 -7.31
C ARG A 49 -11.08 -1.11 -8.77
N ALA A 50 -11.04 0.20 -9.02
CA ALA A 50 -11.09 0.74 -10.37
C ALA A 50 -9.78 0.48 -11.13
N ALA A 51 -8.64 0.58 -10.44
CA ALA A 51 -7.32 0.44 -11.04
C ALA A 51 -7.06 -0.98 -11.56
N ARG A 52 -7.47 -2.03 -10.84
CA ARG A 52 -7.31 -3.42 -11.31
C ARG A 52 -8.06 -3.69 -12.61
N GLU A 53 -9.18 -3.01 -12.84
CA GLU A 53 -10.02 -3.17 -14.03
C GLU A 53 -9.50 -2.32 -15.20
N LYS A 54 -9.09 -1.08 -14.93
CA LYS A 54 -8.64 -0.14 -15.97
C LYS A 54 -7.19 -0.31 -16.40
N PHE A 55 -6.33 -0.85 -15.54
CA PHE A 55 -4.90 -1.02 -15.80
C PHE A 55 -4.47 -2.49 -15.69
N PRO A 56 -5.08 -3.42 -16.46
CA PRO A 56 -4.76 -4.85 -16.37
C PRO A 56 -3.33 -5.19 -16.85
N TRP A 57 -2.65 -4.23 -17.49
CA TRP A 57 -1.25 -4.34 -17.90
C TRP A 57 -0.26 -3.97 -16.80
N ALA A 58 -0.72 -3.37 -15.70
CA ALA A 58 0.15 -2.96 -14.61
C ALA A 58 0.69 -4.20 -13.87
N THR A 59 1.98 -4.21 -13.53
CA THR A 59 2.52 -5.28 -12.66
C THR A 59 2.20 -5.00 -11.19
N HIS A 60 2.05 -3.73 -10.84
CA HIS A 60 1.82 -3.24 -9.49
C HIS A 60 0.87 -2.06 -9.52
N ILE A 61 0.02 -1.95 -8.51
CA ILE A 61 -0.86 -0.82 -8.26
C ILE A 61 -0.55 -0.32 -6.85
N GLY A 62 -0.46 1.00 -6.68
CA GLY A 62 -0.21 1.58 -5.39
C GLY A 62 -1.03 2.84 -5.13
N LYS A 63 -0.96 3.27 -3.89
CA LYS A 63 -1.44 4.57 -3.40
C LYS A 63 -0.30 5.24 -2.67
N ILE A 64 -0.22 6.56 -2.82
CA ILE A 64 0.68 7.44 -2.08
C ILE A 64 -0.10 8.67 -1.65
N ASP A 65 0.11 9.12 -0.41
CA ASP A 65 -0.44 10.39 0.03
C ASP A 65 0.25 11.58 -0.64
N MET A 66 -0.48 12.69 -0.83
CA MET A 66 0.08 13.91 -1.43
C MET A 66 1.16 14.58 -0.55
N ASP A 67 1.19 14.26 0.74
CA ASP A 67 2.23 14.70 1.68
C ASP A 67 3.35 13.64 1.86
N THR A 68 3.43 12.66 0.96
CA THR A 68 4.49 11.66 0.91
C THR A 68 5.34 11.81 -0.35
N TYR A 69 6.65 11.94 -0.18
CA TYR A 69 7.60 12.06 -1.28
C TYR A 69 8.27 10.70 -1.57
N PRO A 70 8.05 10.10 -2.77
CA PRO A 70 8.68 8.85 -3.14
C PRO A 70 10.06 9.11 -3.76
N TYR A 71 11.12 8.54 -3.19
CA TYR A 71 12.44 8.54 -3.78
C TYR A 71 12.49 7.52 -4.93
N LEU A 72 11.89 7.84 -6.09
CA LEU A 72 11.73 6.91 -7.22
C LEU A 72 13.07 6.29 -7.67
N HIS A 73 14.15 7.06 -7.64
CA HIS A 73 15.51 6.60 -7.95
C HIS A 73 16.04 5.50 -7.00
N ARG A 74 15.45 5.35 -5.80
CA ARG A 74 15.74 4.26 -4.86
C ARG A 74 14.67 3.18 -4.92
N LEU A 75 13.40 3.60 -5.00
CA LEU A 75 12.27 2.69 -4.99
C LEU A 75 12.31 1.71 -6.16
N LEU A 76 12.50 2.21 -7.40
CA LEU A 76 12.43 1.36 -8.58
C LEU A 76 13.56 0.33 -8.68
N PRO A 77 14.85 0.69 -8.46
CA PRO A 77 15.91 -0.31 -8.43
C PRO A 77 15.72 -1.32 -7.30
N ARG A 78 15.22 -0.89 -6.13
CA ARG A 78 14.94 -1.81 -5.01
C ARG A 78 13.80 -2.76 -5.32
N MET A 79 12.71 -2.29 -5.93
CA MET A 79 11.62 -3.17 -6.37
C MET A 79 12.11 -4.19 -7.40
N ALA A 80 12.95 -3.77 -8.35
CA ALA A 80 13.53 -4.67 -9.36
C ALA A 80 14.56 -5.64 -8.77
N ALA A 81 15.31 -5.22 -7.75
CA ALA A 81 16.27 -6.06 -7.06
C ALA A 81 15.57 -7.25 -6.41
N ASN A 82 16.16 -8.43 -6.57
CA ASN A 82 15.64 -9.71 -6.07
C ASN A 82 14.26 -10.07 -6.60
N ARG A 83 13.82 -9.52 -7.74
CA ARG A 83 12.51 -9.87 -8.31
C ARG A 83 12.38 -11.35 -8.65
N SER A 84 13.45 -11.98 -9.13
CA SER A 84 13.47 -13.44 -9.35
C SER A 84 13.19 -14.26 -8.08
N CYS A 85 13.58 -13.73 -6.91
CA CYS A 85 13.26 -14.32 -5.63
C CYS A 85 11.79 -14.17 -5.28
N VAL A 86 11.25 -12.95 -5.45
CA VAL A 86 9.85 -12.65 -5.20
C VAL A 86 8.99 -13.54 -6.08
N ASP A 87 9.25 -13.55 -7.39
CA ASP A 87 8.51 -14.35 -8.38
C ASP A 87 8.59 -15.86 -8.08
N ALA A 88 9.72 -16.35 -7.56
CA ALA A 88 9.87 -17.74 -7.15
C ALA A 88 9.14 -18.09 -5.84
N ALA A 89 9.02 -17.13 -4.91
CA ALA A 89 8.37 -17.32 -3.63
C ALA A 89 6.85 -17.20 -3.72
N SER A 90 6.35 -16.19 -4.46
CA SER A 90 4.92 -15.95 -4.64
C SER A 90 4.65 -14.87 -5.69
N PRO A 91 3.58 -14.96 -6.49
CA PRO A 91 3.13 -13.85 -7.34
C PRO A 91 2.54 -12.68 -6.54
N TYR A 92 2.35 -12.84 -5.23
CA TYR A 92 1.76 -11.84 -4.35
C TYR A 92 2.85 -11.05 -3.62
N GLU A 93 3.07 -9.81 -4.04
CA GLU A 93 3.98 -8.86 -3.41
C GLU A 93 3.22 -7.70 -2.76
N LEU A 94 3.70 -7.28 -1.59
CA LEU A 94 3.26 -6.10 -0.87
C LEU A 94 4.46 -5.24 -0.46
N VAL A 95 4.48 -3.97 -0.87
CA VAL A 95 5.50 -2.99 -0.47
C VAL A 95 4.84 -1.91 0.36
N GLY A 96 5.39 -1.62 1.54
CA GLY A 96 4.86 -0.57 2.40
C GLY A 96 5.61 -0.45 3.72
N ARG A 97 5.08 0.37 4.62
CA ARG A 97 5.49 0.40 6.02
C ARG A 97 4.41 -0.31 6.85
N PRO A 98 4.77 -1.26 7.72
CA PRO A 98 3.81 -1.90 8.62
C PRO A 98 3.19 -0.86 9.56
N ALA A 99 1.91 -1.03 9.88
CA ALA A 99 1.20 -0.13 10.77
C ALA A 99 1.80 -0.17 12.19
N THR A 100 2.17 0.99 12.73
CA THR A 100 2.65 1.11 14.12
C THR A 100 1.54 1.43 15.13
N TYR A 101 0.29 1.61 14.68
CA TYR A 101 -0.81 2.20 15.45
C TYR A 101 -1.37 1.34 16.58
N CYS A 102 -0.92 0.10 16.74
CA CYS A 102 -1.59 -0.84 17.63
C CYS A 102 -1.11 -0.87 19.07
N GLY A 103 -0.31 0.11 19.52
CA GLY A 103 0.17 0.17 20.90
C GLY A 103 0.84 -1.13 21.38
N GLY A 104 1.57 -1.82 20.49
CA GLY A 104 2.24 -3.10 20.77
C GLY A 104 1.33 -4.35 20.75
N ARG A 105 0.06 -4.23 20.34
CA ARG A 105 -0.91 -5.34 20.35
C ARG A 105 -1.27 -5.92 18.98
N CYS A 106 -0.69 -5.41 17.90
CA CYS A 106 -0.88 -6.02 16.61
C CYS A 106 0.16 -7.10 16.41
N GLU A 107 -0.32 -8.29 16.07
CA GLU A 107 0.55 -9.34 15.60
C GLU A 107 1.14 -8.88 14.26
N PRO A 108 2.47 -8.81 14.12
CA PRO A 108 3.05 -8.78 12.79
C PRO A 108 2.54 -10.02 12.06
N TYR A 109 2.13 -9.82 10.82
CA TYR A 109 1.63 -10.88 9.94
C TYR A 109 2.51 -12.14 10.03
N ALA A 110 2.06 -13.16 10.77
CA ALA A 110 2.81 -14.39 11.00
C ALA A 110 2.84 -15.32 9.76
N GLY A 111 2.10 -14.96 8.70
CA GLY A 111 2.04 -15.68 7.43
C GLY A 111 3.19 -15.35 6.47
N HIS A 112 4.37 -15.00 6.97
CA HIS A 112 5.52 -14.79 6.10
C HIS A 112 5.79 -16.05 5.25
N CYS A 113 5.87 -15.91 3.94
CA CYS A 113 6.89 -16.70 3.26
C CYS A 113 8.19 -16.17 3.81
N ALA A 114 8.85 -16.96 4.68
CA ALA A 114 10.27 -16.79 4.87
C ALA A 114 10.84 -16.77 3.45
N MET A 115 11.40 -15.64 3.01
CA MET A 115 12.20 -15.62 1.80
C MET A 115 13.36 -16.58 2.09
N ARG A 116 13.16 -17.86 1.77
CA ARG A 116 14.19 -18.88 1.89
C ARG A 116 15.27 -18.46 0.91
N GLU A 117 16.28 -17.81 1.46
CA GLU A 117 17.62 -17.70 0.90
C GLU A 117 17.70 -17.04 -0.48
N CYS A 118 17.25 -15.80 -0.56
CA CYS A 118 17.63 -14.94 -1.69
C CYS A 118 18.89 -14.17 -1.33
N HIS A 119 20.01 -14.88 -1.47
CA HIS A 119 21.39 -14.38 -1.44
C HIS A 119 21.71 -13.34 -0.35
N GLY A 120 21.53 -13.72 0.91
CA GLY A 120 22.35 -13.19 2.01
C GLY A 120 22.00 -11.83 2.59
N GLN A 121 20.95 -11.14 2.12
CA GLN A 121 20.39 -9.96 2.81
C GLN A 121 18.86 -9.92 2.71
N LEU A 122 18.22 -10.72 3.54
CA LEU A 122 17.11 -10.31 4.38
C LEU A 122 17.07 -11.37 5.48
N ARG A 123 17.87 -11.15 6.52
CA ARG A 123 17.63 -11.90 7.75
C ARG A 123 16.19 -11.57 8.14
N ALA A 124 15.38 -12.60 8.34
CA ALA A 124 14.18 -12.50 9.16
C ALA A 124 14.49 -12.11 10.63
N ALA A 125 15.71 -11.61 10.92
CA ALA A 125 16.28 -11.39 12.24
C ALA A 125 16.41 -9.89 12.62
N ASP A 126 15.80 -8.99 11.85
CA ASP A 126 15.05 -7.89 12.47
C ASP A 126 13.58 -8.31 12.52
N ALA A 127 13.36 -9.57 12.92
CA ALA A 127 12.11 -9.99 13.53
C ALA A 127 11.69 -8.85 14.45
N TRP A 128 10.41 -8.52 14.39
CA TRP A 128 9.81 -7.73 15.44
C TRP A 128 9.92 -8.58 16.72
N ASP A 129 11.08 -8.58 17.37
CA ASP A 129 11.40 -9.40 18.55
C ASP A 129 10.60 -8.95 19.79
N ASP A 130 9.81 -7.89 19.66
CA ASP A 130 8.80 -7.45 20.63
C ASP A 130 7.36 -7.71 20.14
N ALA A 131 7.15 -8.68 19.24
CA ALA A 131 5.81 -9.18 18.92
C ALA A 131 5.22 -9.88 20.15
N VAL A 132 4.66 -9.10 21.07
CA VAL A 132 3.86 -9.60 22.18
C VAL A 132 2.67 -10.33 21.56
N PRO A 133 2.43 -11.61 21.89
CA PRO A 133 1.22 -12.29 21.50
C PRO A 133 0.07 -11.62 22.24
N VAL A 134 -0.66 -10.75 21.56
CA VAL A 134 -1.92 -10.20 22.06
C VAL A 134 -2.99 -10.74 21.15
N GLY A 135 -3.87 -11.58 21.70
CA GLY A 135 -4.90 -12.34 20.98
C GLY A 135 -5.97 -11.50 20.29
N GLY A 136 -5.56 -10.69 19.32
CA GLY A 136 -6.38 -9.94 18.39
C GLY A 136 -6.12 -10.44 16.97
N SER A 137 -7.19 -10.83 16.27
CA SER A 137 -7.15 -11.46 14.94
C SER A 137 -7.05 -10.46 13.79
N GLU A 138 -6.40 -9.31 13.97
CA GLU A 138 -6.40 -8.22 12.97
C GLU A 138 -4.99 -7.92 12.48
N TRP A 139 -4.77 -8.09 11.17
CA TRP A 139 -3.50 -7.78 10.52
C TRP A 139 -3.55 -6.39 9.91
N TYR A 140 -2.58 -5.56 10.26
CA TYR A 140 -2.48 -4.19 9.77
C TYR A 140 -1.22 -4.01 8.96
N PHE A 141 -1.38 -3.92 7.64
CA PHE A 141 -0.26 -3.89 6.71
C PHE A 141 0.21 -2.47 6.39
N PHE A 142 -0.67 -1.47 6.53
CA PHE A 142 -0.44 -0.15 5.95
C PHE A 142 -0.40 0.96 6.99
N GLN A 143 0.58 1.83 6.83
CA GLN A 143 0.62 3.15 7.45
C GLN A 143 0.57 4.18 6.30
N GLY A 144 -0.62 4.77 6.07
CA GLY A 144 -1.04 5.88 5.19
C GLY A 144 -0.22 6.26 3.97
N GLU A 145 1.05 6.51 4.20
CA GLU A 145 1.98 7.26 3.37
C GLU A 145 2.13 6.67 1.96
N LEU A 146 2.38 5.35 1.89
CA LEU A 146 2.65 4.63 0.64
C LEU A 146 2.40 3.14 0.85
N TYR A 147 1.61 2.55 -0.05
CA TYR A 147 1.59 1.11 -0.23
C TYR A 147 1.43 0.73 -1.71
N ILE A 148 2.14 -0.32 -2.11
CA ILE A 148 2.16 -0.85 -3.47
C ILE A 148 1.92 -2.35 -3.41
N MET A 149 0.97 -2.82 -4.21
CA MET A 149 0.58 -4.22 -4.30
C MET A 149 0.86 -4.73 -5.70
N SER A 150 1.33 -5.98 -5.80
CA SER A 150 1.29 -6.71 -7.06
C SER A 150 -0.14 -6.78 -7.60
N LEU A 151 -0.32 -6.69 -8.92
CA LEU A 151 -1.65 -6.79 -9.54
C LEU A 151 -2.37 -8.10 -9.16
N PRO A 152 -1.71 -9.29 -9.16
CA PRO A 152 -2.33 -10.52 -8.71
C PRO A 152 -2.92 -10.41 -7.30
N LEU A 153 -2.23 -9.74 -6.36
CA LEU A 153 -2.75 -9.56 -5.00
C LEU A 153 -3.99 -8.67 -4.98
N VAL A 154 -3.96 -7.53 -5.70
CA VAL A 154 -5.12 -6.63 -5.81
C VAL A 154 -6.34 -7.34 -6.40
N GLN A 155 -6.13 -8.32 -7.28
CA GLN A 155 -7.21 -9.12 -7.86
C GLN A 155 -7.85 -10.11 -6.88
N GLN A 156 -7.12 -10.55 -5.85
CA GLN A 156 -7.66 -11.47 -4.83
C GLN A 156 -8.49 -10.76 -3.76
N VAL A 157 -8.36 -9.44 -3.64
CA VAL A 157 -9.08 -8.68 -2.63
C VAL A 157 -10.51 -8.43 -3.06
N ASP A 158 -11.44 -8.74 -2.17
CA ASP A 158 -12.83 -8.33 -2.30
C ASP A 158 -12.96 -6.85 -1.97
N TRP A 159 -12.97 -6.03 -3.02
CA TRP A 159 -13.16 -4.60 -2.90
C TRP A 159 -14.64 -4.21 -2.77
N ALA A 160 -15.38 -4.85 -1.85
CA ALA A 160 -16.73 -4.45 -1.45
C ALA A 160 -16.69 -3.25 -0.48
N PRO A 161 -17.46 -2.15 -0.68
CA PRO A 161 -17.34 -0.93 0.09
C PRO A 161 -17.28 -1.15 1.61
N GLN A 162 -16.29 -0.54 2.26
CA GLN A 162 -16.12 -0.60 3.72
C GLN A 162 -16.13 0.81 4.30
N ALA A 163 -16.90 0.99 5.37
CA ALA A 163 -16.87 2.22 6.16
C ALA A 163 -15.70 2.17 7.15
N GLY A 164 -15.14 3.34 7.47
CA GLY A 164 -14.06 3.49 8.44
C GLY A 164 -12.77 4.02 7.83
N ASN A 165 -11.74 4.14 8.65
CA ASN A 165 -10.43 4.67 8.26
C ASN A 165 -9.85 3.90 7.05
N GLU A 166 -9.52 4.62 5.99
CA GLU A 166 -8.98 4.11 4.73
C GLU A 166 -7.90 3.03 4.91
N ASP A 167 -6.84 3.30 5.66
CA ASP A 167 -5.70 2.38 5.82
C ASP A 167 -6.11 1.10 6.54
N MET A 168 -7.02 1.24 7.51
CA MET A 168 -7.55 0.13 8.30
C MET A 168 -8.47 -0.75 7.44
N ALA A 169 -9.33 -0.14 6.64
CA ALA A 169 -10.22 -0.83 5.72
C ALA A 169 -9.44 -1.57 4.63
N VAL A 170 -8.45 -0.91 4.00
CA VAL A 170 -7.58 -1.53 2.99
C VAL A 170 -6.74 -2.65 3.64
N SER A 171 -6.19 -2.43 4.84
CA SER A 171 -5.46 -3.47 5.58
C SER A 171 -6.33 -4.69 5.90
N GLY A 172 -7.55 -4.47 6.39
CA GLY A 172 -8.48 -5.54 6.73
C GLY A 172 -8.92 -6.34 5.51
N ALA A 173 -9.19 -5.67 4.39
CA ALA A 173 -9.53 -6.33 3.13
C ALA A 173 -8.38 -7.18 2.58
N VAL A 174 -7.15 -6.63 2.58
CA VAL A 174 -5.95 -7.37 2.20
C VAL A 174 -5.72 -8.55 3.16
N ALA A 175 -5.89 -8.35 4.47
CA ALA A 175 -5.76 -9.43 5.46
C ALA A 175 -6.74 -10.58 5.20
N SER A 176 -8.00 -10.24 4.95
CA SER A 176 -9.05 -11.22 4.63
C SER A 176 -8.68 -12.02 3.37
N ALA A 177 -8.31 -11.33 2.29
CA ALA A 177 -7.89 -11.96 1.05
C ALA A 177 -6.73 -12.91 1.27
N VAL A 178 -5.70 -12.44 1.98
CA VAL A 178 -4.47 -13.18 2.24
C VAL A 178 -4.70 -14.43 3.09
N ARG A 179 -5.64 -14.42 4.04
CA ARG A 179 -6.03 -15.63 4.80
C ARG A 179 -6.67 -16.69 3.91
N GLY A 180 -7.33 -16.28 2.83
CA GLY A 180 -7.93 -17.18 1.86
C GLY A 180 -6.94 -17.76 0.85
N LEU A 181 -5.70 -17.25 0.78
CA LEU A 181 -4.71 -17.71 -0.19
C LEU A 181 -4.05 -19.01 0.28
N SER A 182 -3.84 -19.91 -0.68
CA SER A 182 -3.00 -21.11 -0.50
C SER A 182 -1.50 -20.80 -0.63
N SER A 183 -1.14 -19.55 -0.96
CA SER A 183 0.22 -19.08 -1.18
C SER A 183 0.54 -17.90 -0.26
N CYS A 184 1.81 -17.69 0.03
CA CYS A 184 2.23 -16.57 0.86
C CYS A 184 2.10 -15.22 0.16
N VAL A 185 2.21 -14.13 0.93
CA VAL A 185 2.50 -12.80 0.40
C VAL A 185 3.91 -12.37 0.81
N VAL A 186 4.69 -11.90 -0.16
CA VAL A 186 6.01 -11.32 0.07
C VAL A 186 5.84 -9.87 0.49
N PHE A 187 6.05 -9.59 1.78
CA PHE A 187 6.08 -8.22 2.29
C PHE A 187 7.48 -7.63 2.22
N ARG A 188 7.61 -6.42 1.68
CA ARG A 188 8.88 -5.71 1.55
C ARG A 188 8.80 -4.30 2.10
N ARG A 189 9.70 -4.01 3.02
CA ARG A 189 9.96 -2.66 3.48
C ARG A 189 11.16 -2.10 2.72
N LEU A 190 10.91 -1.18 1.79
CA LEU A 190 11.97 -0.65 0.93
C LEU A 190 12.53 0.69 1.41
N ASP A 191 11.95 1.33 2.44
CA ASP A 191 12.39 2.62 3.02
C ASP A 191 12.86 3.63 1.95
N ALA A 192 12.01 3.83 0.94
CA ALA A 192 12.30 4.61 -0.27
C ALA A 192 11.31 5.77 -0.45
N TRP A 193 10.74 6.27 0.63
CA TRP A 193 9.87 7.45 0.67
C TRP A 193 10.02 8.17 2.01
N ILE A 194 9.53 9.40 2.08
CA ILE A 194 9.41 10.17 3.32
C ILE A 194 8.03 10.81 3.40
N HIS A 195 7.40 10.70 4.55
CA HIS A 195 6.16 11.41 4.86
C HIS A 195 6.48 12.75 5.51
N LEU A 196 5.99 13.83 4.90
CA LEU A 196 6.39 15.20 5.21
C LEU A 196 5.78 15.69 6.53
N ASN A 197 4.66 15.09 6.96
CA ASN A 197 3.98 15.44 8.21
C ASN A 197 4.80 15.06 9.47
N HIS A 198 5.78 14.15 9.36
CA HIS A 198 6.61 13.74 10.51
C HIS A 198 7.72 14.74 10.90
N ARG A 199 7.93 15.83 10.15
CA ARG A 199 9.03 16.77 10.42
C ARG A 199 8.77 17.81 11.51
N THR A 200 7.55 17.98 12.00
CA THR A 200 7.27 18.99 13.04
C THR A 200 7.69 18.58 14.46
N HIS A 201 8.06 17.31 14.71
CA HIS A 201 8.40 16.85 16.07
C HIS A 201 9.75 16.15 16.28
N ARG A 202 10.61 15.99 15.25
CA ARG A 202 11.92 15.29 15.39
C ARG A 202 13.14 16.12 15.02
N ASN A 203 13.17 17.41 15.36
CA ASN A 203 14.40 18.21 15.39
C ASN A 203 15.33 17.86 16.58
N ARG A 204 15.59 16.57 16.82
CA ARG A 204 16.66 16.09 17.71
C ARG A 204 17.16 14.73 17.25
N THR A 205 17.87 14.66 16.13
CA THR A 205 19.10 13.85 16.02
C THR A 205 19.82 14.19 14.73
N LYS A 206 21.13 14.38 14.88
CA LYS A 206 22.09 14.93 13.92
C LYS A 206 22.16 14.08 12.66
N TRP A 207 22.22 14.75 11.51
CA TRP A 207 22.85 14.23 10.30
C TRP A 207 24.37 14.32 10.46
#